data_AF-A0A7X8X6N4-F1
#
_entry.id   AF-A0A7X8X6N4-F1
#
_cell.length_a   1.000
_cell.length_b   1.000
_cell.length_c   1.000
_cell.angle_alpha   90.00
_cell.angle_beta   90.00
_cell.angle_gamma   90.00
#
_symmetry.space_group_name_H-M   'P 1'
#
loop_
_entity.id
_entity.type
_entity.pdbx_description
1 polymer ?
#
loop_
_entity_poly.entity_id
_entity_poly.type
_entity_poly.pdbx_seq_one_letter_code
_entity_poly.pdbx_strand_id
1 'polypeptide(L)' 'MFRRKIYDKLLEWKTTSNGKTALLIEGARRVGKTTIVEEFAKNEYQSYILIDFAFATTGVKELFHDISDLDYLFLQLQL' A
#
# COMPACT_ATOMS: atom_id res chain seq x y z
N MET A 1 25.24 0.11 0.98
CA MET A 1 23.97 0.81 1.28
C MET A 1 23.20 -0.06 2.27
N PHE A 2 22.76 0.49 3.41
CA PHE A 2 22.16 -0.31 4.49
C PHE A 2 20.76 -0.77 4.05
N ARG A 3 20.63 -2.03 3.60
CA ARG A 3 19.31 -2.62 3.31
C ARG A 3 18.56 -2.71 4.64
N ARG A 4 17.47 -1.97 4.79
CA ARG A 4 16.66 -2.04 6.01
C ARG A 4 16.13 -3.46 6.15
N LYS A 5 16.33 -4.12 7.30
CA LYS A 5 15.86 -5.49 7.59
C LYS A 5 14.37 -5.73 7.25
N ILE A 6 13.55 -4.68 7.32
CA ILE A 6 12.12 -4.78 6.99
C ILE A 6 11.88 -4.97 5.49
N TYR A 7 12.75 -4.49 4.61
CA TYR A 7 12.59 -4.65 3.16
C TYR A 7 12.60 -6.14 2.77
N ASP A 8 13.53 -6.91 3.33
CA ASP A 8 13.61 -8.35 3.09
C ASP A 8 12.34 -9.08 3.57
N LYS A 9 11.72 -8.62 4.68
CA LYS A 9 10.43 -9.14 5.14
C LYS A 9 9.27 -8.82 4.20
N LEU A 10 9.26 -7.63 3.59
CA LEU A 10 8.25 -7.27 2.59
C LEU A 10 8.40 -8.14 1.33
N LEU A 11 9.64 -8.42 0.93
CA LEU A 11 9.94 -9.28 -0.21
C LEU A 11 9.54 -10.74 0.06
N GLU A 12 9.84 -11.24 1.26
CA GLU A 12 9.40 -12.56 1.72
C GLU A 12 7.87 -12.66 1.74
N TRP A 13 7.17 -11.65 2.26
CA TRP A 13 5.71 -11.61 2.21
C TRP A 13 5.19 -11.63 0.77
N LYS A 14 5.70 -10.80 -0.14
CA LYS A 14 5.26 -10.74 -1.54
C LYS A 14 5.35 -12.13 -2.19
N THR A 15 6.47 -12.81 -1.99
CA THR A 15 6.73 -14.12 -2.59
C THR A 15 5.91 -15.25 -1.97
N THR A 16 5.73 -15.24 -0.64
CA THR A 16 5.01 -16.31 0.08
C THR A 16 3.49 -16.12 0.04
N SER A 17 3.00 -14.89 0.20
CA SER A 17 1.58 -14.54 0.16
C SER A 17 1.01 -14.63 -1.25
N ASN A 18 1.81 -14.22 -2.26
CA ASN A 18 1.43 -14.18 -3.67
C ASN A 18 0.02 -13.57 -3.89
N GLY A 19 -0.24 -12.41 -3.28
CA GLY A 19 -1.49 -11.66 -3.42
C GLY A 19 -2.67 -12.11 -2.54
N LYS A 20 -2.50 -13.12 -1.69
CA LYS A 20 -3.60 -13.66 -0.87
C LYS A 20 -3.85 -12.93 0.44
N THR A 21 -2.89 -12.15 0.92
CA THR A 21 -2.96 -11.43 2.19
C THR A 21 -2.52 -9.99 2.03
N ALA A 22 -2.81 -9.16 3.03
CA ALA A 22 -2.33 -7.79 3.15
C ALA A 22 -1.36 -7.65 4.34
N LEU A 23 -0.50 -6.63 4.30
CA LEU A 23 0.40 -6.29 5.41
C LEU A 23 -0.10 -5.10 6.20
N LEU A 24 -0.08 -5.22 7.52
CA LEU A 24 -0.21 -4.11 8.45
C LEU A 24 1.18 -3.76 9.00
N ILE A 25 1.63 -2.52 8.77
CA ILE A 25 2.95 -2.06 9.23
C ILE A 25 2.78 -1.08 10.39
N GLU A 26 3.14 -1.53 11.58
CA GLU A 26 3.02 -0.77 12.82
C GLU A 26 4.35 -0.17 13.28
N GLY A 27 4.28 0.82 14.17
CA GLY A 27 5.44 1.43 14.80
C GLY A 27 5.22 2.89 15.17
N ALA A 28 6.19 3.50 15.85
CA ALA A 28 6.11 4.88 16.31
C ALA A 28 5.89 5.89 15.16
N ARG A 29 5.36 7.07 15.48
CA ARG A 29 5.20 8.18 14.52
C ARG A 29 6.58 8.61 13.99
N ARG A 30 6.68 8.93 12.70
CA ARG A 30 7.90 9.48 12.04
C ARG A 30 9.12 8.54 11.94
N VAL A 31 8.96 7.23 12.09
CA VAL A 31 10.07 6.26 11.91
C VAL A 31 10.38 5.91 10.44
N GLY A 32 9.71 6.55 9.48
CA GLY A 32 9.91 6.31 8.05
C GLY A 32 9.19 5.07 7.52
N LYS A 33 7.99 4.76 8.03
CA LYS A 33 7.12 3.67 7.54
C LYS A 33 6.65 3.92 6.10
N THR A 34 6.12 5.11 5.83
CA THR A 34 5.67 5.48 4.48
C THR A 34 6.82 5.40 3.47
N THR A 35 8.00 5.89 3.85
CA THR A 35 9.21 5.86 3.02
C THR A 35 9.56 4.44 2.55
N ILE A 36 9.55 3.46 3.46
CA ILE A 36 9.93 2.09 3.09
C ILE A 36 8.86 1.39 2.25
N VAL A 37 7.57 1.68 2.47
CA VAL A 37 6.48 1.13 1.67
C VAL A 37 6.50 1.69 0.26
N GLU A 38 6.70 2.99 0.11
CA GLU A 38 6.82 3.62 -1.21
C GLU A 38 8.05 3.13 -1.98
N GLU A 39 9.20 3.01 -1.32
CA GLU A 39 10.42 2.47 -1.93
C GLU A 39 10.21 1.01 -2.38
N PHE A 40 9.58 0.19 -1.54
CA PHE A 40 9.21 -1.18 -1.89
C PHE A 40 8.26 -1.21 -3.09
N ALA A 41 7.20 -0.41 -3.08
CA ALA A 41 6.23 -0.36 -4.17
C ALA A 41 6.89 0.03 -5.51
N LYS A 42 7.74 1.05 -5.52
CA LYS A 42 8.47 1.52 -6.72
C LYS A 42 9.43 0.46 -7.29
N ASN A 43 10.07 -0.32 -6.44
CA ASN A 43 11.06 -1.31 -6.86
C ASN A 43 10.43 -2.64 -7.28
N GLU A 44 9.29 -3.00 -6.67
CA GLU A 44 8.74 -4.36 -6.73
C GLU A 44 7.46 -4.48 -7.55
N TYR A 45 6.84 -3.37 -7.94
CA TYR A 45 5.62 -3.33 -8.75
C TYR A 45 5.78 -2.35 -9.91
N GLN A 46 5.17 -2.68 -11.05
CA GLN A 46 5.18 -1.81 -12.22
C GLN A 46 4.43 -0.48 -11.95
N SER A 47 3.38 -0.54 -11.15
CA SER A 47 2.58 0.62 -10.72
C SER A 47 1.99 0.37 -9.34
N TYR A 48 1.66 1.44 -8.63
CA TYR A 48 0.99 1.39 -7.34
C TYR A 48 0.10 2.61 -7.13
N ILE A 49 -0.94 2.46 -6.31
CA ILE A 49 -1.81 3.55 -5.86
C ILE A 49 -1.46 3.84 -4.39
N LEU A 50 -1.17 5.10 -4.08
CA LEU A 50 -0.92 5.55 -2.71
C LEU A 50 -2.10 6.40 -2.23
N ILE A 51 -2.79 5.95 -1.19
CA ILE A 51 -3.94 6.64 -0.63
C ILE A 51 -3.59 7.12 0.77
N ASP A 52 -3.52 8.43 0.95
CA ASP A 52 -3.42 9.04 2.27
C ASP A 52 -4.82 9.47 2.74
N PHE A 53 -5.44 8.67 3.59
CA PHE A 53 -6.77 8.94 4.14
C PHE A 53 -6.86 10.24 4.97
N ALA A 54 -5.74 10.80 5.42
CA ALA A 54 -5.73 12.10 6.09
C ALA A 54 -6.08 13.24 5.11
N PHE A 55 -5.73 13.09 3.82
CA PHE A 55 -5.95 14.10 2.78
C PHE A 55 -6.97 13.68 1.71
N ALA A 56 -7.39 12.41 1.69
CA ALA A 56 -8.37 11.91 0.74
C ALA A 56 -9.70 12.69 0.82
N THR A 57 -10.28 12.94 -0.35
CA THR A 57 -11.59 13.59 -0.47
C THR A 57 -12.68 12.69 0.13
N THR A 58 -13.84 13.28 0.46
CA THR A 58 -15.00 12.50 0.91
C THR A 58 -15.38 11.44 -0.11
N GLY A 59 -15.38 11.78 -1.41
CA GLY A 59 -15.66 10.82 -2.48
C GLY A 59 -14.75 9.60 -2.44
N VAL A 60 -13.43 9.79 -2.29
CA VAL A 60 -12.48 8.66 -2.17
C VAL A 60 -12.74 7.83 -0.92
N LYS A 61 -13.09 8.46 0.21
CA LYS A 61 -13.39 7.73 1.45
C LYS A 61 -14.64 6.86 1.32
N GLU A 62 -15.68 7.36 0.67
CA GLU A 62 -16.93 6.63 0.44
C GLU A 62 -16.74 5.37 -0.42
N LEU A 63 -15.75 5.35 -1.33
CA LEU A 63 -15.42 4.15 -2.12
C LEU A 63 -15.03 2.95 -1.25
N PHE A 64 -14.57 3.17 -0.02
CA PHE A 64 -14.18 2.10 0.90
C PHE A 64 -15.32 1.63 1.83
N HIS A 65 -16.51 2.24 1.74
CA HIS A 65 -17.70 1.77 2.47
C HIS A 65 -18.34 0.54 1.82
N ASP A 66 -18.26 0.42 0.50
CA ASP A 66 -18.71 -0.75 -0.26
C ASP A 66 -17.67 -1.12 -1.32
N ILE A 67 -16.90 -2.17 -1.05
CA ILE A 67 -15.83 -2.67 -1.92
C ILE A 67 -16.26 -3.88 -2.77
N SER A 68 -17.57 -4.13 -2.89
CA SER A 68 -18.09 -5.29 -3.62
C SER A 68 -17.77 -5.24 -5.12
N ASP A 69 -17.69 -4.05 -5.72
CA ASP A 69 -17.28 -3.83 -7.10
C ASP A 69 -15.86 -3.27 -7.17
N LEU A 70 -14.90 -4.18 -7.35
CA LEU A 70 -13.49 -3.83 -7.44
C LEU A 70 -13.15 -3.09 -8.74
N ASP A 71 -13.85 -3.38 -9.85
CA ASP A 71 -13.59 -2.72 -11.14
C ASP A 71 -13.97 -1.24 -11.06
N TYR A 72 -15.13 -0.95 -10.46
CA TYR A 72 -15.55 0.43 -10.18
C TYR A 72 -14.59 1.13 -9.23
N LEU A 73 -14.19 0.48 -8.13
CA LEU A 73 -13.23 1.02 -7.18
C LEU A 73 -11.92 1.43 -7.87
N PHE A 74 -11.34 0.55 -8.68
CA PHE A 74 -10.08 0.86 -9.36
C PHE A 74 -10.23 1.93 -10.44
N LEU A 75 -11.35 1.95 -11.17
CA LEU A 75 -11.62 3.02 -12.14
C LEU A 75 -11.66 4.40 -11.48
N GLN A 76 -12.33 4.51 -10.32
CA GLN A 76 -12.41 5.79 -9.59
C GLN A 76 -11.08 6.22 -8.98
N LEU A 77 -10.24 5.26 -8.55
CA LEU A 77 -8.92 5.55 -7.96
C LEU A 77 -7.85 5.92 -9.01
N GLN A 78 -8.11 5.72 -10.30
CA GLN A 78 -7.21 6.05 -11.40
C GLN A 78 -7.38 7.49 -11.95
N LEU A 79 -8.51 8.15 -11.64
CA LEU A 79 -8.85 9.50 -12.09
C LEU A 79 -8.23 10.58 -11.20
#